data_AF-A0A819MMW9-F1
#
_entry.id   AF-A0A819MMW9-F1
#
_cell.length_a   1.000
_cell.length_b   1.000
_cell.length_c   1.000
_cell.angle_alpha   90.00
_cell.angle_beta   90.00
_cell.angle_gamma   90.00
#
_symmetry.space_group_name_H-M   'P 1'
#
loop_
_entity.id
_entity.type
_entity.pdbx_description
1 polymer ?
#
loop_
_entity_poly.entity_id
_entity_poly.type
_entity_poly.pdbx_seq_one_letter_code
_entity_poly.pdbx_strand_id
1 'polypeptide(L)'
;MDFVIIQIINAVNIRNKLVVEAKCDALGKGFLQLLLALKSMWDSNNENNSVYGFVTTVINWLLVIYDDQMWRLSKPSTVLLPNIKKQEDQ
;
A
#
# COMPACT_ATOMS: atom_id res chain seq x y z
N MET A 1 -15.87 -0.51 7.07
CA MET A 1 -15.34 -1.86 6.76
C MET A 1 -13.90 -1.62 6.42
N ASP A 2 -13.00 -2.15 7.23
CA ASP A 2 -11.59 -1.83 7.20
C ASP A 2 -10.85 -3.11 6.83
N PHE A 3 -9.91 -3.02 5.90
CA PHE A 3 -9.14 -4.17 5.47
C PHE A 3 -7.69 -3.79 5.21
N VAL A 4 -6.79 -4.70 5.58
CA VAL A 4 -5.36 -4.61 5.33
C VAL A 4 -5.01 -5.70 4.33
N ILE A 5 -4.38 -5.33 3.21
CA ILE A 5 -3.84 -6.29 2.25
C ILE A 5 -2.33 -6.22 2.34
N ILE A 6 -1.70 -7.33 2.68
CA ILE A 6 -0.24 -7.48 2.62
C ILE A 6 0.05 -8.44 1.48
N GLN A 7 0.74 -7.96 0.45
CA GLN A 7 1.10 -8.74 -0.73
C GLN A 7 2.61 -8.75 -0.88
N ILE A 8 3.20 -9.93 -1.05
CA ILE A 8 4.60 -10.05 -1.47
C ILE A 8 4.63 -9.99 -3.00
N ILE A 9 5.38 -9.05 -3.55
CA ILE A 9 5.55 -8.87 -4.99
C ILE A 9 7.02 -9.14 -5.32
N ASN A 10 7.24 -10.20 -6.10
CA ASN A 10 8.56 -10.48 -6.66
C ASN A 10 8.64 -9.79 -8.01
N ALA A 11 9.35 -8.66 -8.06
CA ALA A 11 9.64 -7.96 -9.32
C ALA A 11 11.17 -7.92 -9.49
N VAL A 12 11.66 -8.37 -10.65
CA VAL A 12 13.07 -8.23 -11.06
C VAL A 12 14.05 -8.78 -10.01
N ASN A 13 13.82 -9.99 -9.49
CA ASN A 13 14.64 -10.64 -8.45
C ASN A 13 14.80 -9.89 -7.11
N ILE A 14 13.98 -8.85 -6.86
CA ILE A 14 13.90 -8.17 -5.56
C ILE A 14 12.60 -8.57 -4.89
N ARG A 15 12.68 -9.09 -3.66
CA ARG A 15 11.51 -9.38 -2.82
C ARG A 15 10.97 -8.09 -2.23
N ASN A 16 10.08 -7.43 -2.96
CA ASN A 16 9.39 -6.26 -2.45
C ASN A 16 8.15 -6.72 -1.69
N LYS A 17 8.02 -6.29 -0.44
CA LYS A 17 6.77 -6.48 0.31
C LYS A 17 5.94 -5.20 0.20
N LEU A 18 4.67 -5.36 -0.13
CA LEU A 18 3.70 -4.28 -0.32
C LEU A 18 2.63 -4.35 0.77
N VAL A 19 2.39 -3.24 1.46
CA VAL A 19 1.26 -3.10 2.40
C VAL A 19 0.25 -2.13 1.81
N VAL A 20 -1.02 -2.51 1.77
CA VAL A 20 -2.12 -1.62 1.38
C VAL A 20 -3.12 -1.54 2.52
N GLU A 21 -3.28 -0.33 3.06
CA GLU A 21 -4.28 0.00 4.07
C GLU A 21 -5.43 0.74 3.38
N ALA A 22 -6.64 0.19 3.47
CA ALA A 22 -7.82 0.80 2.85
C ALA A 22 -8.81 1.26 3.91
N LYS A 23 -9.27 2.51 3.78
CA LYS A 23 -10.32 3.11 4.62
C LYS A 23 -11.41 3.72 3.76
N CYS A 24 -12.67 3.53 4.13
CA CYS A 24 -13.79 4.00 3.31
C CYS A 24 -14.04 5.52 3.38
N ASP A 25 -13.45 6.21 4.35
CA ASP A 25 -13.80 7.58 4.72
C ASP A 25 -12.67 8.60 4.47
N ALA A 26 -11.46 8.36 4.99
CA ALA A 26 -10.35 9.28 4.81
C ALA A 26 -8.97 8.59 4.89
N LEU A 27 -8.02 9.05 4.06
CA LEU A 27 -6.64 8.54 4.06
C LEU A 27 -5.98 8.65 5.45
N GLY A 28 -6.26 9.72 6.19
CA GLY A 28 -5.66 9.95 7.51
C GLY A 28 -5.94 8.85 8.53
N LYS A 29 -7.05 8.11 8.41
CA LYS A 29 -7.41 7.05 9.37
C LYS A 29 -6.60 5.77 9.19
N GLY A 30 -6.13 5.49 7.97
CA GLY A 30 -5.27 4.35 7.67
C GLY A 30 -3.79 4.68 7.80
N PHE A 31 -3.43 5.96 7.86
CA PHE A 31 -2.04 6.39 7.73
C PHE A 31 -1.15 5.87 8.87
N LEU A 32 -1.57 6.02 10.13
CA LEU A 32 -0.78 5.51 11.26
C LEU A 32 -0.61 3.99 11.22
N GLN A 33 -1.66 3.25 10.86
CA GLN A 33 -1.63 1.79 10.76
C GLN A 33 -0.67 1.34 9.66
N LEU A 34 -0.70 2.02 8.50
CA LEU A 34 0.24 1.79 7.42
C LEU A 34 1.70 2.03 7.85
N LEU A 35 1.98 3.15 8.54
CA LEU A 35 3.34 3.45 8.99
C LEU A 35 3.88 2.38 9.94
N LEU A 36 3.07 1.93 10.90
CA LEU A 36 3.45 0.86 11.83
C LEU A 36 3.69 -0.46 11.10
N ALA A 37 2.84 -0.80 10.13
CA ALA A 37 3.01 -2.00 9.31
C ALA A 37 4.29 -1.96 8.47
N LEU A 38 4.59 -0.82 7.84
CA LEU A 38 5.83 -0.64 7.07
C LEU A 38 7.07 -0.73 7.95
N LYS A 39 7.07 -0.11 9.14
CA LYS A 39 8.19 -0.21 10.08
C LYS A 39 8.41 -1.66 10.54
N SER A 40 7.35 -2.33 10.97
CA SER A 40 7.42 -3.75 11.35
C SER A 40 7.94 -4.63 10.21
N MET A 41 7.54 -4.33 8.98
CA MET A 41 7.95 -5.07 7.80
C MET A 41 9.41 -4.84 7.43
N TRP A 42 9.91 -3.61 7.56
CA TRP A 42 11.32 -3.28 7.44
C TRP A 42 12.16 -4.01 8.50
N ASP A 43 11.74 -3.93 9.77
CA ASP A 43 12.44 -4.58 10.89
C ASP A 43 12.50 -6.11 10.74
N SER A 44 11.54 -6.69 10.01
CA SER A 44 11.48 -8.12 9.70
C SER A 44 12.14 -8.51 8.37
N ASN A 45 12.72 -7.56 7.63
CA ASN A 45 13.38 -7.79 6.34
C ASN A 45 14.91 -7.75 6.52
N ASN A 46 15.59 -8.85 6.21
CA ASN A 46 17.06 -8.95 6.32
C ASN A 46 17.81 -8.35 5.10
N GLU A 47 17.09 -7.79 4.13
CA GLU A 47 17.65 -7.42 2.82
C GLU A 47 17.97 -5.92 2.69
N ASN A 48 17.78 -5.11 3.75
CA ASN A 48 18.01 -3.64 3.74
C ASN A 48 17.37 -2.91 2.53
N ASN A 49 16.28 -3.45 2.00
CA ASN A 49 15.57 -2.94 0.83
C ASN A 49 14.37 -2.10 1.26
N SER A 50 14.15 -0.98 0.58
CA SER A 50 13.00 -0.10 0.84
C SER A 50 11.68 -0.88 0.86
N VAL A 51 10.82 -0.53 1.81
CA VAL A 51 9.47 -1.07 1.90
C VAL A 51 8.46 -0.05 1.40
N TYR A 52 7.41 -0.55 0.76
CA TYR A 52 6.43 0.26 0.06
C TYR A 52 5.05 -0.04 0.61
N GLY A 53 4.22 1.00 0.72
CA GLY A 53 2.83 0.79 1.03
C GLY A 53 1.92 1.92 0.55
N PHE A 54 0.64 1.60 0.44
CA PHE A 54 -0.38 2.55 0.03
C PHE A 54 -1.41 2.73 1.13
N VAL A 55 -1.84 3.97 1.33
CA VAL A 55 -3.12 4.24 1.98
C VAL A 55 -4.11 4.65 0.91
N THR A 56 -5.32 4.09 0.95
CA THR A 56 -6.33 4.36 -0.08
C THR A 56 -7.75 4.52 0.47
N THR A 57 -8.53 5.39 -0.16
CA THR A 57 -10.00 5.45 -0.03
C THR A 57 -10.72 4.82 -1.21
N VAL A 58 -10.10 3.81 -1.83
CA VAL A 58 -10.46 3.22 -3.14
C VAL A 58 -10.17 4.16 -4.31
N ILE A 59 -10.61 5.42 -4.22
CA ILE A 59 -10.47 6.42 -5.28
C ILE A 59 -9.13 7.15 -5.18
N ASN A 60 -8.71 7.53 -3.96
CA ASN A 60 -7.47 8.26 -3.74
C ASN A 60 -6.42 7.33 -3.19
N TRP A 61 -5.21 7.38 -3.74
CA TRP A 61 -4.08 6.55 -3.37
C TRP A 61 -2.89 7.43 -3.00
N LEU A 62 -2.25 7.11 -1.89
CA LEU A 62 -1.02 7.76 -1.45
C LEU A 62 0.03 6.69 -1.21
N LEU A 63 1.15 6.77 -1.95
CA LEU A 63 2.31 5.91 -1.73
C LEU A 63 3.14 6.44 -0.57
N VAL A 64 3.57 5.52 0.28
CA VAL A 64 4.52 5.71 1.35
C VAL A 64 5.68 4.74 1.15
N ILE A 65 6.91 5.27 1.24
CA ILE A 65 8.15 4.51 1.10
C ILE A 65 8.96 4.72 2.38
N TYR A 66 9.59 3.65 2.87
CA TYR A 66 10.48 3.70 4.03
C TYR A 66 11.77 2.91 3.76
N ASP A 67 12.90 3.50 4.13
CA ASP A 67 14.26 3.01 3.87
C ASP A 67 15.16 3.02 5.12
N ASP A 68 14.57 2.78 6.29
CA ASP A 68 15.16 2.95 7.64
C ASP A 68 15.29 4.39 8.11
N GLN A 69 15.84 5.26 7.24
CA GLN A 69 16.23 6.62 7.62
C GLN A 69 15.08 7.60 7.48
N MET A 70 14.25 7.45 6.44
CA MET A 70 13.28 8.48 6.09
C MET A 70 12.00 7.92 5.48
N TRP A 71 10.92 8.65 5.75
CA TRP A 71 9.62 8.44 5.13
C TRP A 71 9.50 9.32 3.90
N ARG A 72 9.18 8.73 2.75
CA ARG A 72 8.91 9.45 1.50
C ARG A 72 7.47 9.23 1.09
N LEU A 73 6.76 10.32 0.82
CA LEU A 73 5.37 10.31 0.38
C LEU A 73 5.27 10.77 -1.07
N SER A 74 4.42 10.12 -1.87
CA SER A 74 4.04 10.65 -3.18
C SER A 74 3.04 11.79 -3.04
N LYS A 75 2.79 12.52 -4.13
CA LYS A 75 1.53 13.24 -4.26
C LYS A 75 0.38 12.22 -4.30
N PRO A 76 -0.77 12.48 -3.66
CA PRO A 76 -1.94 11.62 -3.81
C PRO A 76 -2.37 11.56 -5.28
N SER A 77 -2.72 10.37 -5.74
CA SER A 77 -3.20 10.10 -7.09
C SER A 77 -4.63 9.57 -7.04
N THR A 78 -5.48 10.08 -7.91
CA THR A 78 -6.84 9.56 -8.09
C THR A 78 -6.81 8.44 -9.12
N VAL A 79 -7.26 7.25 -8.73
CA VAL A 79 -7.41 6.10 -9.62
C VAL A 79 -8.89 5.91 -9.90
N LEU A 80 -9.26 6.06 -11.17
CA LEU A 80 -10.61 5.75 -11.64
C LEU A 80 -10.63 4.30 -12.13
N LEU A 81 -11.23 3.42 -11.34
CA LEU A 81 -11.48 2.05 -11.77
C LEU A 81 -12.78 2.04 -12.58
N PRO A 82 -12.77 1.66 -13.87
CA PRO A 82 -14.00 1.53 -14.63
C PRO A 82 -14.90 0.48 -13.96
N ASN A 83 -16.21 0.65 -14.06
CA ASN A 83 -17.15 -0.37 -13.61
C ASN A 83 -16.75 -1.71 -14.22
N ILE A 84 -16.47 -2.68 -13.37
CA ILE A 84 -16.28 -4.07 -13.78
C ILE A 84 -17.65 -4.52 -14.27
N LYS A 85 -17.86 -4.48 -15.59
CA LYS A 85 -19.03 -5.14 -16.19
C LYS A 85 -18.93 -6.60 -15.77
N LYS A 86 -19.97 -7.12 -15.09
CA LYS A 86 -20.09 -8.56 -14.91
C LYS A 86 -19.98 -9.18 -16.31
N GLN A 87 -19.04 -10.10 -16.51
CA GLN A 87 -19.17 -11.03 -17.61
C GLN A 87 -20.48 -11.78 -17.34
N GLU A 88 -21.51 -11.47 -18.13
CA GLU A 88 -22.63 -12.39 -18.28
C GLU A 88 -22.08 -13.51 -19.16
N ASP A 89 -21.85 -14.66 -18.55
CA ASP A 89 -21.56 -15.90 -19.27
C ASP A 89 -22.75 -16.17 -20.20
N GLN A 90 -22.55 -16.02 -21.51
CA GLN A 90 -23.45 -16.49 -22.56
C GLN A 90 -22.97 -17.83 -23.09
#